data_AF-A0A7J6RHL0-F1
#
_entry.id   AF-A0A7J6RHL0-F1
#
_cell.length_a   1.000
_cell.length_b   1.000
_cell.length_c   1.000
_cell.angle_alpha   90.00
_cell.angle_beta   90.00
_cell.angle_gamma   90.00
#
_symmetry.space_group_name_H-M   'P 1'
#
loop_
_entity.id
_entity.type
_entity.pdbx_description
1 polymer ?
#
loop_
_entity_poly.entity_id
_entity_poly.type
_entity_poly.pdbx_seq_one_letter_code
_entity_poly.pdbx_strand_id
1 'polypeptide(L)'
;CTVRLELARKRTESAGTQGLWSQLGESKGLEAFVDRLYDSLQADERVKHFFAGSKLEELKRNQCTYLKQVFGGTVEYDGRDLPTIHANIRVSDFHFDSFLELALREFGNVGLDPDAIDECIVLLETVRDSVVHPSLRDHDVRKVQEAANRKPLYDRLGGERTVTMVAEEVYGRALTDDRLRSFFEKNKAKVQSIKKKMAQYICGAIGGPSAYDVADMKPA
;
A
#
# COMPACT_ATOMS: atom_id res chain seq x y z
N CYS A 1 -1.69 8.97 6.19
CA CYS A 1 -0.32 8.61 5.74
C CYS A 1 0.27 7.62 6.75
N THR A 2 0.66 6.42 6.33
CA THR A 2 1.28 5.43 7.23
C THR A 2 2.77 5.74 7.42
N VAL A 3 3.37 5.28 8.52
CA VAL A 3 4.82 5.45 8.78
C VAL A 3 5.66 4.92 7.62
N ARG A 4 5.23 3.82 6.97
CA ARG A 4 5.90 3.24 5.80
C ARG A 4 5.91 4.20 4.60
N LEU A 5 4.76 4.78 4.26
CA LEU A 5 4.66 5.73 3.14
C LEU A 5 5.46 7.02 3.41
N GLU A 6 5.53 7.47 4.66
CA GLU A 6 6.38 8.61 5.03
C GLU A 6 7.87 8.29 4.89
N LEU A 7 8.30 7.09 5.28
CA LEU A 7 9.68 6.63 5.09
C LEU A 7 10.03 6.49 3.61
N ALA A 8 9.15 5.90 2.80
CA ALA A 8 9.31 5.78 1.36
C ALA A 8 9.46 7.16 0.70
N ARG A 9 8.61 8.12 1.07
CA ARG A 9 8.72 9.50 0.61
C ARG A 9 10.07 10.15 0.98
N LYS A 10 10.54 9.97 2.22
CA LYS A 10 11.84 10.49 2.62
C LYS A 10 12.98 9.85 1.82
N ARG A 11 12.90 8.55 1.52
CA ARG A 11 13.91 7.84 0.71
C ARG A 11 13.95 8.37 -0.73
N THR A 12 12.81 8.54 -1.38
CA THR A 12 12.77 9.10 -2.75
C THR A 12 13.27 10.54 -2.80
N GLU A 13 12.99 11.35 -1.77
CA GLU A 13 13.49 12.73 -1.66
C GLU A 13 15.01 12.81 -1.38
N SER A 14 15.59 11.89 -0.58
CA SER A 14 16.98 11.98 -0.13
C SER A 14 18.00 11.15 -0.92
N ALA A 15 17.61 9.96 -1.39
CA ALA A 15 18.50 9.00 -2.06
C ALA A 15 18.38 9.03 -3.59
N GLY A 16 17.35 9.73 -4.10
CA GLY A 16 16.98 9.69 -5.52
C GLY A 16 16.39 8.34 -5.94
N THR A 17 16.00 8.21 -7.20
CA THR A 17 15.28 7.04 -7.72
C THR A 17 16.19 6.01 -8.41
N GLN A 18 17.51 6.24 -8.50
CA GLN A 18 18.42 5.33 -9.21
C GLN A 18 18.51 3.92 -8.58
N GLY A 19 18.46 3.82 -7.24
CA GLY A 19 18.42 2.53 -6.56
C GLY A 19 17.13 1.75 -6.84
N LEU A 20 16.00 2.47 -6.93
CA LEU A 20 14.69 1.91 -7.24
C LEU A 20 14.64 1.32 -8.65
N TRP A 21 15.24 2.00 -9.63
CA TRP A 21 15.33 1.51 -11.01
C TRP A 21 16.01 0.15 -11.12
N SER A 22 17.11 -0.06 -10.39
CA SER A 22 17.80 -1.35 -10.36
C SER A 22 16.96 -2.43 -9.68
N GLN A 23 16.29 -2.10 -8.56
CA GLN A 23 15.41 -3.04 -7.84
C GLN A 23 14.21 -3.48 -8.67
N LEU A 24 13.69 -2.62 -9.54
CA LEU A 24 12.62 -2.93 -10.48
C LEU A 24 13.02 -3.92 -11.57
N GLY A 25 14.27 -4.39 -11.61
CA GLY A 25 14.78 -5.24 -12.70
C GLY A 25 14.95 -4.46 -14.00
N GLU A 26 15.16 -3.14 -13.88
CA GLU A 26 15.38 -2.20 -14.98
C GLU A 26 14.28 -2.32 -16.06
N SER A 27 14.67 -2.28 -17.35
CA SER A 27 13.70 -2.29 -18.46
C SER A 27 12.85 -3.56 -18.48
N LYS A 28 13.46 -4.73 -18.28
CA LYS A 28 12.76 -6.01 -18.41
C LYS A 28 11.74 -6.21 -17.30
N GLY A 29 12.10 -5.86 -16.06
CA GLY A 29 11.19 -5.99 -14.94
C GLY A 29 10.03 -5.00 -15.02
N LEU A 30 10.29 -3.76 -15.45
CA LEU A 30 9.22 -2.78 -15.67
C LEU A 30 8.28 -3.19 -16.82
N GLU A 31 8.80 -3.71 -17.93
CA GLU A 31 7.99 -4.20 -19.04
C GLU A 31 7.06 -5.34 -18.60
N ALA A 32 7.59 -6.32 -17.86
CA ALA A 32 6.80 -7.41 -17.29
C ALA A 32 5.72 -6.91 -16.31
N PHE A 33 6.03 -5.91 -15.49
CA PHE A 33 5.05 -5.26 -14.61
C PHE A 33 3.94 -4.58 -15.41
N VAL A 34 4.30 -3.78 -16.43
CA VAL A 34 3.32 -3.05 -17.26
C VAL A 34 2.39 -4.02 -17.98
N ASP A 35 2.91 -5.13 -18.51
CA ASP A 35 2.07 -6.14 -19.14
C ASP A 35 1.02 -6.71 -18.17
N ARG A 36 1.45 -7.12 -16.98
CA ARG A 36 0.55 -7.66 -15.94
C ARG A 36 -0.46 -6.63 -15.43
N LEU A 37 -0.03 -5.37 -15.30
CA LEU A 37 -0.90 -4.28 -14.91
C LEU A 37 -2.03 -4.11 -15.92
N TYR A 38 -1.73 -4.11 -17.22
CA TYR A 38 -2.75 -3.96 -18.26
C TYR A 38 -3.68 -5.19 -18.38
N ASP A 39 -3.20 -6.39 -18.09
CA ASP A 39 -4.06 -7.58 -17.96
C ASP A 39 -5.05 -7.39 -16.80
N SER A 40 -4.57 -6.88 -15.67
CA SER A 40 -5.39 -6.57 -14.50
C SER A 40 -6.40 -5.44 -14.74
N LEU A 41 -5.99 -4.38 -15.44
CA LEU A 41 -6.85 -3.25 -15.77
C LEU A 41 -7.99 -3.65 -16.72
N GLN A 42 -7.73 -4.57 -17.66
CA GLN A 42 -8.77 -5.08 -18.55
C GLN A 42 -9.75 -6.03 -17.85
N ALA A 43 -9.31 -6.68 -16.77
CA ALA A 43 -10.16 -7.56 -15.98
C ALA A 43 -10.99 -6.83 -14.91
N ASP A 44 -10.63 -5.59 -14.55
CA ASP A 44 -11.30 -4.85 -13.47
C ASP A 44 -12.47 -4.00 -13.98
N GLU A 45 -13.69 -4.36 -13.57
CA GLU A 45 -14.94 -3.67 -13.94
C GLU A 45 -14.92 -2.16 -13.64
N ARG A 46 -14.17 -1.73 -12.62
CA ARG A 46 -14.09 -0.32 -12.19
C ARG A 46 -13.38 0.57 -13.21
N VAL A 47 -12.49 0.00 -14.04
CA VAL A 47 -11.58 0.79 -14.88
C VAL A 47 -11.45 0.28 -16.32
N LYS A 48 -11.81 -0.96 -16.63
CA LYS A 48 -11.64 -1.56 -17.98
C LYS A 48 -12.27 -0.74 -19.10
N HIS A 49 -13.36 -0.03 -18.81
CA HIS A 49 -14.09 0.77 -19.78
C HIS A 49 -13.29 1.96 -20.34
N PHE A 50 -12.28 2.46 -19.62
CA PHE A 50 -11.38 3.50 -20.12
C PHE A 50 -10.48 3.04 -21.27
N PHE A 51 -10.28 1.73 -21.40
CA PHE A 51 -9.36 1.14 -22.37
C PHE A 51 -10.07 0.51 -23.57
N ALA A 52 -11.41 0.59 -23.62
CA ALA A 52 -12.20 0.03 -24.70
C ALA A 52 -11.88 0.70 -26.05
N GLY A 53 -11.54 -0.09 -27.07
CA GLY A 53 -11.18 0.41 -28.41
C GLY A 53 -9.81 1.08 -28.50
N SER A 54 -9.01 1.04 -27.44
CA SER A 54 -7.66 1.61 -27.44
C SER A 54 -6.63 0.69 -28.11
N LYS A 55 -5.53 1.29 -28.58
CA LYS A 55 -4.35 0.55 -29.06
C LYS A 55 -3.48 0.17 -27.85
N LEU A 56 -3.84 -0.94 -27.20
CA LEU A 56 -3.22 -1.36 -25.92
C LEU A 56 -1.69 -1.47 -26.00
N GLU A 57 -1.14 -2.02 -27.08
CA GLU A 57 0.32 -2.14 -27.23
C GLU A 57 1.04 -0.78 -27.33
N GLU A 58 0.38 0.22 -27.92
CA GLU A 58 0.90 1.58 -27.95
C GLU A 58 0.79 2.25 -26.59
N LEU A 59 -0.32 2.03 -25.86
CA LEU A 59 -0.48 2.51 -24.49
C LEU A 59 0.56 1.89 -23.55
N LYS A 60 0.74 0.57 -23.57
CA LYS A 60 1.75 -0.14 -22.78
C LYS A 60 3.16 0.40 -23.03
N ARG A 61 3.55 0.57 -24.30
CA ARG A 61 4.86 1.14 -24.66
C ARG A 61 5.03 2.56 -24.12
N ASN A 62 4.06 3.44 -24.34
CA ASN A 62 4.13 4.82 -23.89
C ASN A 62 4.14 4.93 -22.35
N GLN A 63 3.29 4.13 -21.67
CA GLN A 63 3.26 4.03 -20.22
C GLN A 63 4.60 3.52 -19.68
N CYS A 64 5.17 2.49 -20.31
CA CYS A 64 6.46 1.95 -19.93
C CYS A 64 7.55 3.02 -20.03
N THR A 65 7.65 3.75 -21.14
CA THR A 65 8.60 4.87 -21.29
C THR A 65 8.41 5.93 -20.21
N TYR A 66 7.16 6.33 -19.94
CA TYR A 66 6.86 7.29 -18.88
C TYR A 66 7.29 6.78 -17.50
N LEU A 67 6.99 5.53 -17.16
CA LEU A 67 7.37 4.93 -15.88
C LEU A 67 8.89 4.73 -15.76
N LYS A 68 9.61 4.49 -16.86
CA LYS A 68 11.08 4.50 -16.87
C LYS A 68 11.60 5.84 -16.36
N GLN A 69 11.07 6.96 -16.86
CA GLN A 69 11.45 8.29 -16.37
C GLN A 69 11.09 8.48 -14.89
N VAL A 70 9.84 8.15 -14.50
CA VAL A 70 9.35 8.35 -13.12
C VAL A 70 10.17 7.57 -12.09
N PHE A 71 10.56 6.33 -12.41
CA PHE A 71 11.28 5.47 -11.49
C PHE A 71 12.81 5.60 -11.56
N GLY A 72 13.33 6.62 -12.25
CA GLY A 72 14.77 6.95 -12.23
C GLY A 72 15.61 6.30 -13.33
N GLY A 73 14.97 5.75 -14.36
CA GLY A 73 15.64 5.39 -15.60
C GLY A 73 16.16 6.63 -16.35
N THR A 74 17.10 6.41 -17.27
CA THR A 74 17.78 7.48 -18.03
C THR A 74 17.00 7.97 -19.25
N VAL A 75 15.79 7.47 -19.46
CA VAL A 75 14.95 7.78 -20.61
C VAL A 75 14.08 8.98 -20.30
N GLU A 76 13.98 9.91 -21.24
CA GLU A 76 12.99 10.98 -21.21
C GLU A 76 11.76 10.57 -22.03
N TYR A 77 10.59 10.81 -21.45
CA TYR A 77 9.31 10.69 -22.11
C TYR A 77 9.03 11.96 -22.92
N ASP A 78 8.93 11.79 -24.24
CA ASP A 78 8.73 12.86 -25.23
C ASP A 78 7.28 12.91 -25.76
N GLY A 79 6.38 12.12 -25.17
CA GLY A 79 4.97 12.10 -25.53
C GLY A 79 4.19 13.30 -24.99
N ARG A 80 2.87 13.31 -25.26
CA ARG A 80 1.97 14.34 -24.74
C ARG A 80 1.96 14.33 -23.21
N ASP A 81 1.86 15.51 -22.61
CA ASP A 81 1.77 15.62 -21.15
C ASP A 81 0.51 14.92 -20.60
N LEU A 82 0.60 14.41 -19.38
CA LEU A 82 -0.49 13.68 -18.74
C LEU A 82 -1.80 14.49 -18.65
N PRO A 83 -1.79 15.78 -18.27
CA PRO A 83 -3.02 16.59 -18.26
C PRO A 83 -3.70 16.64 -19.63
N THR A 84 -2.94 16.83 -20.71
CA THR A 84 -3.47 16.85 -22.08
C THR A 84 -4.06 15.50 -22.48
N ILE A 85 -3.40 14.39 -22.13
CA ILE A 85 -3.89 13.03 -22.42
C ILE A 85 -5.22 12.77 -21.70
N HIS A 86 -5.31 13.17 -20.42
CA HIS A 86 -6.45 12.85 -19.55
C HIS A 86 -7.55 13.90 -19.54
N ALA A 87 -7.38 15.04 -20.23
CA ALA A 87 -8.33 16.16 -20.23
C ALA A 87 -9.77 15.75 -20.58
N ASN A 88 -9.93 14.82 -21.52
CA ASN A 88 -11.25 14.34 -21.98
C ASN A 88 -11.64 12.99 -21.38
N ILE A 89 -10.84 12.46 -20.44
CA ILE A 89 -11.09 11.19 -19.77
C ILE A 89 -11.67 11.51 -18.39
N ARG A 90 -12.83 10.92 -18.07
CA ARG A 90 -13.51 11.14 -16.79
C ARG A 90 -12.92 10.27 -15.67
N VAL A 91 -11.60 10.31 -15.52
CA VAL A 91 -10.91 9.65 -14.39
C VAL A 91 -11.29 10.40 -13.12
N SER A 92 -11.78 9.65 -12.13
CA SER A 92 -12.10 10.15 -10.79
C SER A 92 -11.07 9.61 -9.83
N ASP A 93 -11.07 10.09 -8.59
CA ASP A 93 -10.18 9.52 -7.57
C ASP A 93 -10.45 8.06 -7.29
N PHE A 94 -11.71 7.63 -7.33
CA PHE A 94 -12.04 6.21 -7.21
C PHE A 94 -11.37 5.36 -8.30
N HIS A 95 -11.29 5.87 -9.53
CA HIS A 95 -10.64 5.19 -10.64
C HIS A 95 -9.12 5.16 -10.47
N PHE A 96 -8.52 6.27 -10.01
CA PHE A 96 -7.07 6.34 -9.77
C PHE A 96 -6.64 5.48 -8.58
N ASP A 97 -7.42 5.45 -7.51
CA ASP A 97 -7.19 4.57 -6.35
C ASP A 97 -7.28 3.09 -6.76
N SER A 98 -8.24 2.75 -7.61
CA SER A 98 -8.35 1.41 -8.19
C SER A 98 -7.11 1.06 -9.02
N PHE A 99 -6.59 2.01 -9.81
CA PHE A 99 -5.35 1.82 -10.55
C PHE A 99 -4.15 1.58 -9.61
N LEU A 100 -4.00 2.37 -8.54
CA LEU A 100 -2.90 2.20 -7.57
C LEU A 100 -3.00 0.87 -6.81
N GLU A 101 -4.20 0.42 -6.47
CA GLU A 101 -4.43 -0.88 -5.84
C GLU A 101 -3.96 -2.03 -6.75
N LEU A 102 -4.32 -1.96 -8.04
CA LEU A 102 -3.88 -2.94 -9.03
C LEU A 102 -2.35 -2.88 -9.23
N ALA A 103 -1.77 -1.67 -9.30
CA ALA A 103 -0.33 -1.49 -9.39
C ALA A 103 0.40 -2.09 -8.18
N LEU A 104 -0.06 -1.82 -6.95
CA LEU A 104 0.51 -2.38 -5.73
C LEU A 104 0.52 -3.92 -5.77
N ARG A 105 -0.61 -4.51 -6.18
CA ARG A 105 -0.72 -5.96 -6.33
C ARG A 105 0.25 -6.51 -7.37
N GLU A 106 0.33 -5.89 -8.54
CA GLU A 106 1.18 -6.39 -9.61
C GLU A 106 2.68 -6.19 -9.33
N PHE A 107 3.07 -5.14 -8.60
CA PHE A 107 4.44 -5.03 -8.09
C PHE A 107 4.79 -6.18 -7.13
N GLY A 108 3.85 -6.58 -6.26
CA GLY A 108 4.01 -7.75 -5.41
C GLY A 108 4.15 -9.05 -6.22
N ASN A 109 3.36 -9.20 -7.29
CA ASN A 109 3.41 -10.39 -8.14
C ASN A 109 4.71 -10.53 -8.96
N VAL A 110 5.37 -9.42 -9.31
CA VAL A 110 6.70 -9.45 -9.94
C VAL A 110 7.84 -9.58 -8.93
N GLY A 111 7.52 -9.70 -7.64
CA GLY A 111 8.49 -9.99 -6.57
C GLY A 111 9.30 -8.79 -6.10
N LEU A 112 8.77 -7.57 -6.29
CA LEU A 112 9.44 -6.36 -5.82
C LEU A 112 9.45 -6.31 -4.28
N ASP A 113 10.54 -5.81 -3.70
CA ASP A 113 10.63 -5.66 -2.24
C ASP A 113 9.55 -4.67 -1.72
N PRO A 114 8.87 -4.95 -0.59
CA PRO A 114 7.80 -4.09 -0.08
C PRO A 114 8.17 -2.61 0.08
N ASP A 115 9.42 -2.30 0.43
CA ASP A 115 9.85 -0.90 0.56
C ASP A 115 9.97 -0.21 -0.80
N ALA A 116 10.42 -0.94 -1.84
CA ALA A 116 10.44 -0.47 -3.22
C ALA A 116 9.03 -0.32 -3.80
N ILE A 117 8.09 -1.21 -3.42
CA ILE A 117 6.66 -1.06 -3.77
C ILE A 117 6.12 0.25 -3.18
N ASP A 118 6.35 0.49 -1.88
CA ASP A 118 5.90 1.72 -1.22
C ASP A 118 6.45 2.97 -1.93
N GLU A 119 7.72 2.95 -2.34
CA GLU A 119 8.35 4.04 -3.11
C GLU A 119 7.72 4.23 -4.50
N CYS A 120 7.46 3.14 -5.23
CA CYS A 120 6.77 3.20 -6.53
C CYS A 120 5.37 3.82 -6.40
N ILE A 121 4.61 3.40 -5.39
CA ILE A 121 3.25 3.93 -5.15
C ILE A 121 3.31 5.41 -4.76
N VAL A 122 4.27 5.82 -3.93
CA VAL A 122 4.47 7.24 -3.60
C VAL A 122 4.78 8.06 -4.85
N LEU A 123 5.61 7.56 -5.76
CA LEU A 123 5.93 8.25 -7.01
C LEU A 123 4.72 8.32 -7.95
N LEU A 124 3.95 7.24 -8.10
CA LEU A 124 2.71 7.23 -8.87
C LEU A 124 1.66 8.19 -8.28
N GLU A 125 1.58 8.31 -6.97
CA GLU A 125 0.67 9.25 -6.31
C GLU A 125 0.98 10.72 -6.69
N THR A 126 2.24 11.07 -6.95
CA THR A 126 2.62 12.44 -7.36
C THR A 126 2.01 12.87 -8.69
N VAL A 127 1.61 11.91 -9.56
CA VAL A 127 1.04 12.23 -10.86
C VAL A 127 -0.49 12.36 -10.83
N ARG A 128 -1.14 12.10 -9.69
CA ARG A 128 -2.60 12.11 -9.55
C ARG A 128 -3.25 13.39 -10.08
N ASP A 129 -2.73 14.55 -9.69
CA ASP A 129 -3.26 15.85 -10.10
C ASP A 129 -3.21 16.08 -11.63
N SER A 130 -2.35 15.34 -12.32
CA SER A 130 -2.24 15.39 -13.79
C SER A 130 -3.17 14.40 -14.50
N VAL A 131 -3.77 13.46 -13.78
CA VAL A 131 -4.58 12.37 -14.35
C VAL A 131 -6.04 12.47 -13.96
N VAL A 132 -6.33 12.80 -12.71
CA VAL A 132 -7.71 12.91 -12.22
C VAL A 132 -8.36 14.16 -12.77
N HIS A 133 -9.55 14.00 -13.33
CA HIS A 133 -10.29 15.11 -13.92
C HIS A 133 -10.60 16.17 -12.86
N PRO A 134 -10.32 17.47 -13.10
CA PRO A 134 -10.40 18.51 -12.07
C PRO A 134 -11.74 18.59 -11.33
N SER A 135 -12.86 18.34 -12.02
CA SER A 135 -14.21 18.37 -11.43
C SER A 135 -14.64 17.07 -10.73
N LEU A 136 -13.84 16.01 -10.84
CA LEU A 136 -14.06 14.71 -10.18
C LEU A 136 -13.02 14.46 -9.07
N ARG A 137 -12.25 15.49 -8.72
CA ARG A 137 -11.34 15.46 -7.59
C ARG A 137 -12.14 15.56 -6.29
N ASP A 138 -12.21 14.43 -5.59
CA ASP A 138 -12.71 14.31 -4.22
C ASP A 138 -11.65 13.70 -3.27
N HIS A 139 -10.44 13.46 -3.77
CA HIS A 139 -9.27 13.03 -3.00
C HIS A 139 -8.72 14.18 -2.16
N ASP A 140 -9.56 14.64 -1.25
CA ASP A 140 -9.09 15.17 -0.01
C ASP A 140 -8.78 13.98 0.90
N VAL A 141 -7.57 13.43 0.76
CA VAL A 141 -7.02 12.41 1.69
C VAL A 141 -7.25 12.84 3.12
N ARG A 142 -7.27 14.15 3.40
CA ARG A 142 -7.53 14.68 4.74
C ARG A 142 -8.97 14.44 5.14
N LYS A 143 -9.98 14.63 4.28
CA LYS A 143 -11.38 14.27 4.59
C LYS A 143 -11.61 12.77 4.72
N VAL A 144 -11.02 11.95 3.84
CA VAL A 144 -11.15 10.48 3.96
C VAL A 144 -10.42 9.99 5.21
N GLN A 145 -9.22 10.52 5.49
CA GLN A 145 -8.48 10.27 6.72
C GLN A 145 -9.22 10.81 7.95
N GLU A 146 -9.89 11.96 7.89
CA GLU A 146 -10.70 12.54 8.96
C GLU A 146 -11.95 11.69 9.22
N ALA A 147 -12.67 11.29 8.17
CA ALA A 147 -13.84 10.41 8.26
C ALA A 147 -13.44 9.01 8.78
N ALA A 148 -12.31 8.47 8.31
CA ALA A 148 -11.74 7.23 8.83
C ALA A 148 -11.27 7.41 10.28
N ASN A 149 -10.59 8.50 10.62
CA ASN A 149 -10.10 8.82 11.96
C ASN A 149 -11.23 9.10 12.97
N ARG A 150 -12.46 9.38 12.52
CA ARG A 150 -13.64 9.41 13.43
C ARG A 150 -13.93 8.05 14.04
N LYS A 151 -13.59 6.96 13.33
CA LYS A 151 -13.70 5.61 13.89
C LYS A 151 -12.43 5.28 14.66
N PRO A 152 -12.54 4.63 15.83
CA PRO A 152 -11.37 4.15 16.56
C PRO A 152 -10.52 3.25 15.66
N LEU A 153 -9.21 3.23 15.92
CA LEU A 153 -8.27 2.41 15.16
C LEU A 153 -8.67 0.92 15.16
N TYR A 154 -9.34 0.46 16.22
CA TYR A 154 -10.02 -0.83 16.31
C TYR A 154 -10.89 -1.16 15.07
N ASP A 155 -11.85 -0.30 14.75
CA ASP A 155 -12.78 -0.54 13.64
C ASP A 155 -12.06 -0.53 12.29
N ARG A 156 -11.08 0.37 12.15
CA ARG A 156 -10.29 0.52 10.92
C ARG A 156 -9.39 -0.66 10.63
N LEU A 157 -8.93 -1.37 11.67
CA LEU A 157 -8.11 -2.58 11.53
C LEU A 157 -8.96 -3.85 11.36
N GLY A 158 -10.30 -3.76 11.33
CA GLY A 158 -11.17 -4.93 11.20
C GLY A 158 -11.58 -5.58 12.51
N GLY A 159 -11.45 -4.85 13.63
CA GLY A 159 -11.98 -5.24 14.93
C GLY A 159 -11.24 -6.39 15.62
N GLU A 160 -11.95 -7.07 16.52
CA GLU A 160 -11.38 -8.05 17.45
C GLU A 160 -10.67 -9.21 16.77
N ARG A 161 -11.19 -9.67 15.62
CA ARG A 161 -10.59 -10.79 14.89
C ARG A 161 -9.18 -10.46 14.43
N THR A 162 -9.00 -9.30 13.79
CA THR A 162 -7.68 -8.89 13.29
C THR A 162 -6.70 -8.69 14.44
N VAL A 163 -7.13 -8.01 15.50
CA VAL A 163 -6.29 -7.78 16.69
C VAL A 163 -5.88 -9.10 17.35
N THR A 164 -6.80 -10.07 17.44
CA THR A 164 -6.52 -11.40 17.97
C THR A 164 -5.48 -12.12 17.12
N MET A 165 -5.63 -12.12 15.79
CA MET A 165 -4.65 -12.74 14.89
C MET A 165 -3.26 -12.12 15.04
N VAL A 166 -3.18 -10.79 15.13
CA VAL A 166 -1.91 -10.09 15.33
C VAL A 166 -1.29 -10.46 16.67
N ALA A 167 -2.07 -10.50 17.76
CA ALA A 167 -1.56 -10.91 19.07
C ALA A 167 -1.05 -12.35 19.08
N GLU A 168 -1.73 -13.27 18.38
CA GLU A 168 -1.30 -14.65 18.25
C GLU A 168 0.01 -14.80 17.47
N GLU A 169 0.13 -14.08 16.35
CA GLU A 169 1.32 -14.07 15.48
C GLU A 169 2.53 -13.46 16.19
N VAL A 170 2.36 -12.31 16.86
CA VAL A 170 3.45 -11.65 17.61
C VAL A 170 3.96 -12.55 18.73
N TYR A 171 3.05 -13.20 19.49
CA TYR A 171 3.47 -14.15 20.52
C TYR A 171 4.20 -15.35 19.91
N GLY A 172 3.70 -15.87 18.78
CA GLY A 172 4.35 -16.96 18.04
C GLY A 172 5.79 -16.61 17.64
N ARG A 173 6.00 -15.42 17.07
CA ARG A 173 7.33 -14.93 16.69
C ARG A 173 8.24 -14.69 17.89
N ALA A 174 7.69 -14.22 19.02
CA ALA A 174 8.45 -14.03 20.25
C ALA A 174 9.00 -15.36 20.83
N LEU A 175 8.31 -16.48 20.59
CA LEU A 175 8.82 -17.82 20.96
C LEU A 175 9.95 -18.32 20.06
N THR A 176 10.04 -17.82 18.82
CA THR A 176 11.09 -18.20 17.87
C THR A 176 12.29 -17.23 17.88
N ASP A 177 12.16 -16.07 18.52
CA ASP A 177 13.25 -15.09 18.65
C ASP A 177 14.11 -15.42 19.87
N ASP A 178 15.39 -15.76 19.65
CA ASP A 178 16.32 -16.16 20.71
C ASP A 178 16.48 -15.12 21.82
N ARG A 179 16.26 -13.82 21.53
CA ARG A 179 16.38 -12.73 22.51
C ARG A 179 15.16 -12.66 23.42
N LEU A 180 13.99 -13.10 22.94
CA LEU A 180 12.70 -12.95 23.62
C LEU A 180 12.20 -14.27 24.21
N ARG A 181 12.58 -15.41 23.63
CA ARG A 181 12.02 -16.73 23.92
C ARG A 181 11.93 -17.04 25.42
N SER A 182 12.98 -16.78 26.18
CA SER A 182 13.03 -17.05 27.63
C SER A 182 11.94 -16.33 28.44
N PHE A 183 11.44 -15.18 27.97
CA PHE A 183 10.36 -14.43 28.63
C PHE A 183 8.97 -15.00 28.28
N PHE A 184 8.82 -15.56 27.08
CA PHE A 184 7.53 -15.99 26.52
C PHE A 184 7.25 -17.50 26.64
N GLU A 185 8.27 -18.31 26.92
CA GLU A 185 8.11 -19.75 27.19
C GLU A 185 7.34 -19.98 28.50
N LYS A 186 6.11 -20.49 28.37
CA LYS A 186 5.20 -20.84 29.48
C LYS A 186 4.42 -22.10 29.13
N ASN A 187 3.67 -22.65 30.09
CA ASN A 187 2.76 -23.75 29.81
C ASN A 187 1.61 -23.33 28.87
N LYS A 188 1.02 -24.30 28.16
CA LYS A 188 0.00 -24.06 27.13
C LYS A 188 -1.19 -23.22 27.62
N ALA A 189 -1.70 -23.50 28.82
CA ALA A 189 -2.83 -22.75 29.39
C ALA A 189 -2.46 -21.29 29.66
N LYS A 190 -1.26 -21.04 30.18
CA LYS A 190 -0.74 -19.69 30.43
C LYS A 190 -0.50 -18.93 29.13
N VAL A 191 0.03 -19.57 28.10
CA VAL A 191 0.21 -18.95 26.77
C VAL A 191 -1.12 -18.50 26.18
N GLN A 192 -2.16 -19.36 26.23
CA GLN A 192 -3.49 -19.01 25.73
C GLN A 192 -4.09 -17.83 26.51
N SER A 193 -3.91 -17.82 27.83
CA SER A 193 -4.31 -16.69 28.67
C SER A 193 -3.57 -15.41 28.26
N ILE A 194 -2.24 -15.44 28.07
CA ILE A 194 -1.47 -14.25 27.70
C ILE A 194 -1.88 -13.73 26.31
N LYS A 195 -2.06 -14.61 25.31
CA LYS A 195 -2.54 -14.22 23.98
C LYS A 195 -3.89 -13.50 24.05
N LYS A 196 -4.84 -14.04 24.81
CA LYS A 196 -6.15 -13.40 25.03
C LYS A 196 -6.01 -12.03 25.70
N LYS A 197 -5.21 -11.97 26.77
CA LYS A 197 -4.96 -10.74 27.54
C LYS A 197 -4.27 -9.66 26.68
N MET A 198 -3.31 -10.06 25.85
CA MET A 198 -2.63 -9.20 24.89
C MET A 198 -3.61 -8.67 23.81
N ALA A 199 -4.46 -9.53 23.25
CA ALA A 199 -5.48 -9.11 22.30
C ALA A 199 -6.46 -8.11 22.93
N GLN A 200 -6.95 -8.38 24.15
CA GLN A 200 -7.81 -7.47 24.90
C GLN A 200 -7.13 -6.12 25.17
N TYR A 201 -5.84 -6.15 25.57
CA TYR A 201 -5.07 -4.93 25.82
C TYR A 201 -4.94 -4.08 24.56
N ILE A 202 -4.56 -4.71 23.44
CA ILE A 202 -4.44 -4.01 22.16
C ILE A 202 -5.81 -3.48 21.74
N CYS A 203 -6.87 -4.29 21.79
CA CYS A 203 -8.25 -3.88 21.49
C CYS A 203 -8.64 -2.61 22.25
N GLY A 204 -8.50 -2.60 23.58
CA GLY A 204 -8.82 -1.43 24.39
C GLY A 204 -7.94 -0.22 24.06
N ALA A 205 -6.63 -0.42 23.91
CA ALA A 205 -5.67 0.64 23.61
C ALA A 205 -5.94 1.33 22.25
N ILE A 206 -6.50 0.61 21.28
CA ILE A 206 -6.83 1.16 19.95
C ILE A 206 -8.30 1.58 19.81
N GLY A 207 -9.04 1.67 20.92
CA GLY A 207 -10.41 2.19 20.98
C GLY A 207 -11.51 1.15 20.72
N GLY A 208 -11.24 -0.13 20.92
CA GLY A 208 -12.22 -1.21 20.83
C GLY A 208 -13.05 -1.41 22.10
N PRO A 209 -14.13 -2.19 22.03
CA PRO A 209 -15.08 -2.36 23.14
C PRO A 209 -14.54 -3.18 24.31
N SER A 210 -13.52 -4.00 24.06
CA SER A 210 -12.92 -4.88 25.06
C SER A 210 -11.84 -4.11 25.82
N ALA A 211 -12.20 -3.56 26.98
CA ALA A 211 -11.24 -2.97 27.90
C ALA A 211 -10.50 -4.09 28.63
N TYR A 212 -9.18 -4.17 28.43
CA TYR A 212 -8.34 -4.95 29.31
C TYR A 212 -8.31 -4.28 30.68
N ASP A 213 -8.59 -5.04 31.73
CA ASP A 213 -8.54 -4.50 33.08
C ASP A 213 -7.08 -4.16 33.44
N VAL A 214 -6.82 -2.87 33.60
CA VAL A 214 -5.49 -2.34 33.93
C VAL A 214 -5.09 -2.76 35.35
N ALA A 215 -6.05 -3.04 36.25
CA ALA A 215 -5.78 -3.60 37.57
C ALA A 215 -5.21 -5.03 37.50
N ASP A 216 -5.38 -5.69 36.36
CA ASP A 216 -4.86 -7.01 36.05
C ASP A 216 -3.44 -6.98 35.45
N MET A 217 -2.85 -5.79 35.24
CA MET A 217 -1.42 -5.61 34.94
C MET A 217 -0.59 -5.87 36.21
N LYS A 218 -0.37 -7.14 36.53
CA LYS A 218 0.63 -7.51 37.53
C LYS A 218 2.02 -7.44 36.86
N PRO A 219 3.01 -6.78 37.48
CA PRO A 219 4.41 -6.96 37.08
C PRO A 219 4.74 -8.46 37.10
N ALA A 220 5.50 -8.90 36.10
CA ALA A 220 5.99 -10.28 36.02
C ALA A 220 6.98 -10.57 37.16
#